data_AF-A0A077WN59-F1
#
_entry.id   AF-A0A077WN59-F1
#
_cell.length_a   1.000
_cell.length_b   1.000
_cell.length_c   1.000
_cell.angle_alpha   90.00
_cell.angle_beta   90.00
_cell.angle_gamma   90.00
#
_symmetry.space_group_name_H-M   'P 1'
#
loop_
_entity.id
_entity.type
_entity.pdbx_description
1 polymer ?
#
loop_
_entity_poly.entity_id
_entity_poly.type
_entity_poly.pdbx_seq_one_letter_code
_entity_poly.pdbx_strand_id
1 'polypeptide(L)'
;MPYLDNIPAKRIFNYFLSLIGLDQPPSIVHASSNTEQQQHHVNTTTTSPSSLSAADTWTLQSWVGGLSKTVLCQIVWSCMMEYHDLWPIISSEQQKLLLQDEQKEQEEENIQEITSIEHHAKEIAHRLDALRPSEQFVHAAQVAQEYHQLIRLSSSLQHPLAAAVAIILLIQQSLTAAPEVRQHVYYQAKLGRLAVLEIGNVLKRQVDDPNRITHPSLVAFLRRVAWKEQLQDVCARLERYDTTWEFRHEYDHVVQLAERYPI
;
A
#
# COMPACT_ATOMS: atom_id res chain seq x y z
N MET A 1 -20.28 32.44 -9.68
CA MET A 1 -19.68 31.11 -9.49
C MET A 1 -18.29 31.30 -8.86
N PRO A 2 -18.15 31.27 -7.52
CA PRO A 2 -16.89 31.55 -6.84
C PRO A 2 -16.30 30.26 -6.26
N TYR A 3 -15.52 29.51 -7.05
CA TYR A 3 -14.78 28.34 -6.53
C TYR A 3 -13.42 28.12 -7.22
N LEU A 4 -12.91 29.09 -8.00
CA LEU A 4 -11.79 28.87 -8.92
C LEU A 4 -10.44 29.49 -8.51
N ASP A 5 -10.31 30.09 -7.33
CA ASP A 5 -9.09 30.84 -7.00
C ASP A 5 -7.91 30.02 -6.47
N ASN A 6 -7.98 28.69 -6.38
CA ASN A 6 -6.93 27.93 -5.69
C ASN A 6 -6.56 26.56 -6.29
N ILE A 7 -6.65 26.39 -7.61
CA ILE A 7 -5.89 25.30 -8.26
C ILE A 7 -4.60 25.92 -8.80
N PRO A 8 -3.45 25.77 -8.11
CA PRO A 8 -2.21 26.39 -8.56
C PRO A 8 -1.85 25.86 -9.95
N ALA A 9 -1.53 26.75 -10.89
CA ALA A 9 -1.18 26.44 -12.28
C ALA A 9 -0.11 25.32 -12.42
N LYS A 10 0.72 25.15 -11.38
CA LYS A 10 1.69 24.06 -11.22
C LYS A 10 1.06 22.65 -11.25
N ARG A 11 -0.17 22.49 -10.74
CA ARG A 11 -0.90 21.21 -10.71
C ARG A 11 -1.51 20.87 -12.08
N ILE A 12 -2.04 21.89 -12.77
CA ILE A 12 -2.50 21.76 -14.16
C ILE A 12 -1.32 21.40 -15.07
N PHE A 13 -0.16 22.00 -14.83
CA PHE A 13 1.08 21.71 -15.55
C PHE A 13 1.54 20.24 -15.40
N ASN A 14 1.56 19.69 -14.17
CA ASN A 14 1.95 18.29 -13.95
C ASN A 14 0.98 17.29 -14.61
N TYR A 15 -0.32 17.59 -14.64
CA TYR A 15 -1.31 16.77 -15.35
C TYR A 15 -1.05 16.67 -16.86
N PHE A 16 -0.69 17.77 -17.52
CA PHE A 16 -0.37 17.71 -18.95
C PHE A 16 0.94 16.99 -19.24
N LEU A 17 1.90 17.01 -18.30
CA LEU A 17 3.13 16.24 -18.41
C LEU A 17 2.90 14.72 -18.24
N SER A 18 2.02 14.32 -17.32
CA SER A 18 1.66 12.92 -17.14
C SER A 18 0.84 12.38 -18.31
N LEU A 19 -0.10 13.16 -18.86
CA LEU A 19 -0.92 12.77 -20.01
C LEU A 19 -0.10 12.53 -21.29
N ILE A 20 1.01 13.25 -21.45
CA ILE A 20 1.92 13.16 -22.61
C ILE A 20 3.06 12.13 -22.35
N GLY A 21 3.10 11.51 -21.16
CA GLY A 21 4.11 10.50 -20.81
C GLY A 21 5.52 11.06 -20.58
N LEU A 22 5.65 12.35 -20.26
CA LEU A 22 6.92 13.07 -20.11
C LEU A 22 7.37 13.25 -18.65
N ASP A 23 6.77 12.50 -17.72
CA ASP A 23 7.06 12.54 -16.28
C ASP A 23 7.94 11.38 -15.79
N GLN A 24 8.35 10.47 -16.68
CA GLN A 24 9.38 9.48 -16.35
C GLN A 24 10.78 10.03 -16.69
N PRO A 25 11.75 9.98 -15.75
CA PRO A 25 13.14 10.26 -16.10
C PRO A 25 13.61 9.23 -17.15
N PRO A 26 14.43 9.64 -18.14
CA PRO A 26 14.89 8.71 -19.17
C PRO A 26 15.61 7.54 -18.50
N SER A 27 15.14 6.33 -18.75
CA SER A 27 15.87 5.12 -18.38
C SER A 27 17.25 5.21 -19.04
N ILE A 28 18.29 5.34 -18.22
CA ILE A 28 19.68 5.26 -18.66
C ILE A 28 19.85 3.84 -19.21
N VAL A 29 19.75 3.70 -20.52
CA VAL A 29 20.23 2.52 -21.22
C VAL A 29 21.74 2.52 -21.00
N HIS A 30 22.21 1.61 -20.15
CA HIS A 30 23.62 1.30 -20.03
C HIS A 30 24.16 0.93 -21.42
N ALA A 31 24.91 1.86 -22.02
CA ALA A 31 25.78 1.56 -23.12
C ALA A 31 26.90 0.65 -22.57
N SER A 32 26.75 -0.66 -22.78
CA SER A 32 27.84 -1.61 -22.62
C SER A 32 28.91 -1.31 -23.67
N SER A 33 29.93 -0.58 -23.25
CA SER A 33 31.20 -0.49 -23.96
C SER A 33 31.87 -1.86 -23.94
N ASN A 34 32.04 -2.46 -25.12
CA ASN A 34 33.09 -3.45 -25.34
C ASN A 34 33.90 -3.05 -26.58
N THR A 35 35.19 -2.95 -26.31
CA THR A 35 36.31 -2.56 -27.15
C THR A 35 36.73 -3.72 -28.06
N GLU A 36 37.03 -3.43 -29.33
CA GLU A 36 38.27 -3.77 -30.06
C GLU A 36 38.11 -4.14 -31.56
N GLN A 37 38.74 -3.29 -32.38
CA GLN A 37 39.70 -3.58 -33.45
C GLN A 37 39.30 -4.19 -34.82
N GLN A 38 39.61 -3.36 -35.84
CA GLN A 38 40.42 -3.63 -37.05
C GLN A 38 39.75 -3.77 -38.45
N GLN A 39 40.10 -2.77 -39.28
CA GLN A 39 40.63 -2.82 -40.66
C GLN A 39 39.70 -2.75 -41.90
N HIS A 40 39.91 -1.64 -42.65
CA HIS A 40 40.02 -1.45 -44.10
C HIS A 40 39.06 -2.19 -45.08
N HIS A 41 38.29 -1.44 -45.89
CA HIS A 41 38.64 -1.13 -47.28
C HIS A 41 37.61 -0.18 -47.96
N VAL A 42 38.11 0.68 -48.84
CA VAL A 42 37.38 1.56 -49.75
C VAL A 42 36.87 0.78 -50.97
N ASN A 43 35.63 1.04 -51.43
CA ASN A 43 35.30 1.16 -52.86
C ASN A 43 33.94 1.82 -53.13
N THR A 44 33.98 2.81 -54.02
CA THR A 44 32.89 3.53 -54.69
C THR A 44 32.49 2.85 -56.00
N THR A 45 31.17 2.69 -56.28
CA THR A 45 30.48 2.93 -57.59
C THR A 45 29.01 2.42 -57.46
N THR A 46 27.96 3.27 -57.50
CA THR A 46 27.28 3.91 -58.65
C THR A 46 26.02 3.15 -59.11
N THR A 47 24.85 3.68 -58.73
CA THR A 47 23.50 3.72 -59.39
C THR A 47 22.94 2.44 -60.03
N SER A 48 21.74 1.96 -59.69
CA SER A 48 20.41 2.56 -59.98
C SER A 48 19.28 1.67 -59.37
N PRO A 49 17.98 1.97 -59.60
CA PRO A 49 17.06 2.60 -58.66
C PRO A 49 16.02 1.63 -58.07
N SER A 50 15.15 2.15 -57.21
CA SER A 50 13.87 1.56 -56.74
C SER A 50 13.94 0.84 -55.39
N SER A 51 13.76 1.61 -54.32
CA SER A 51 12.65 1.36 -53.41
C SER A 51 12.41 2.62 -52.60
N LEU A 52 11.16 3.08 -52.59
CA LEU A 52 10.70 4.12 -51.69
C LEU A 52 11.00 3.67 -50.26
N SER A 53 12.02 4.25 -49.62
CA SER A 53 12.19 4.07 -48.18
C SER A 53 11.01 4.76 -47.53
N ALA A 54 10.26 3.99 -46.74
CA ALA A 54 9.12 4.42 -45.96
C ALA A 54 9.27 5.87 -45.54
N ALA A 55 8.38 6.72 -46.07
CA ALA A 55 8.20 8.07 -45.56
C ALA A 55 8.15 7.97 -44.04
N ASP A 56 8.98 8.75 -43.35
CA ASP A 56 8.80 9.06 -41.94
C ASP A 56 7.36 9.55 -41.80
N THR A 57 6.44 8.64 -41.44
CA THR A 57 5.05 8.97 -41.24
C THR A 57 5.04 9.81 -39.98
N TRP A 58 5.09 11.12 -40.17
CA TRP A 58 4.85 12.12 -39.15
C TRP A 58 3.56 11.70 -38.42
N THR A 59 3.70 11.24 -37.19
CA THR A 59 2.56 10.96 -36.32
C THR A 59 2.35 12.17 -35.42
N LEU A 60 1.09 12.46 -35.09
CA LEU A 60 0.76 13.46 -34.09
C LEU A 60 1.55 13.22 -32.80
N GLN A 61 1.73 11.95 -32.42
CA GLN A 61 2.51 11.55 -31.25
C GLN A 61 4.00 11.92 -31.37
N SER A 62 4.64 11.66 -32.52
CA SER A 62 6.04 12.07 -32.76
C SER A 62 6.23 13.59 -32.80
N TRP A 63 5.22 14.33 -33.26
CA TRP A 63 5.26 15.79 -33.30
C TRP A 63 5.07 16.39 -31.91
N VAL A 64 4.04 15.94 -31.19
CA VAL A 64 3.76 16.35 -29.81
C VAL A 64 4.93 16.01 -28.89
N GLY A 65 5.55 14.83 -29.06
CA GLY A 65 6.73 14.42 -28.30
C GLY A 65 7.99 15.26 -28.58
N GLY A 66 8.04 15.97 -29.71
CA GLY A 66 9.14 16.88 -30.06
C GLY A 66 8.96 18.32 -29.53
N LEU A 67 7.81 18.66 -28.94
CA LEU A 67 7.53 20.00 -28.42
C LEU A 67 8.04 20.18 -26.99
N SER A 68 8.44 21.40 -26.65
CA SER A 68 8.80 21.73 -25.27
C SER A 68 7.56 21.77 -24.37
N LYS A 69 7.75 21.46 -23.08
CA LYS A 69 6.68 21.50 -22.06
C LYS A 69 5.90 22.82 -22.07
N THR A 70 6.58 23.94 -22.30
CA THR A 70 5.98 25.28 -22.39
C THR A 70 5.05 25.44 -23.58
N VAL A 71 5.46 24.95 -24.76
CA VAL A 71 4.66 25.04 -26.00
C VAL A 71 3.42 24.15 -25.88
N LEU A 72 3.56 22.95 -25.29
CA LEU A 72 2.44 22.06 -25.02
C LEU A 72 1.41 22.71 -24.10
N CYS A 73 1.87 23.39 -23.04
CA CYS A 73 0.97 24.11 -22.14
C CYS A 73 0.24 25.26 -22.82
N GLN A 74 0.88 25.98 -23.74
CA GLN A 74 0.24 27.07 -24.50
C GLN A 74 -0.81 26.56 -25.47
N ILE A 75 -0.53 25.46 -26.17
CA ILE A 75 -1.49 24.82 -27.09
C ILE A 75 -2.72 24.36 -26.31
N VAL A 76 -2.49 23.63 -25.21
CA VAL A 76 -3.53 23.16 -24.32
C VAL A 76 -4.36 24.30 -23.75
N TRP A 77 -3.72 25.35 -23.23
CA TRP A 77 -4.41 26.52 -22.69
C TRP A 77 -5.27 27.21 -23.75
N SER A 78 -4.74 27.35 -24.97
CA SER A 78 -5.48 27.95 -26.09
C SER A 78 -6.70 27.10 -26.47
N CYS A 79 -6.54 25.76 -26.54
CA CYS A 79 -7.65 24.84 -26.78
C CYS A 79 -8.70 24.88 -25.67
N MET A 80 -8.30 25.04 -24.41
CA MET A 80 -9.24 25.16 -23.29
C MET A 80 -10.05 26.46 -23.34
N MET A 81 -9.43 27.56 -23.78
CA MET A 81 -10.11 28.85 -23.93
C MET A 81 -11.06 28.88 -25.14
N GLU A 82 -10.72 28.14 -26.20
CA GLU A 82 -11.49 28.09 -27.44
C GLU A 82 -12.62 27.05 -27.39
N TYR A 83 -12.41 25.92 -26.71
CA TYR A 83 -13.36 24.81 -26.60
C TYR A 83 -13.79 24.59 -25.14
N HIS A 84 -14.74 25.39 -24.69
CA HIS A 84 -15.23 25.39 -23.31
C HIS A 84 -15.87 24.04 -22.88
N ASP A 85 -16.34 23.24 -23.84
CA ASP A 85 -16.93 21.92 -23.61
C ASP A 85 -15.90 20.85 -23.21
N LEU A 86 -14.61 21.10 -23.42
CA LEU A 86 -13.53 20.21 -23.00
C LEU A 86 -13.17 20.39 -21.52
N TRP A 87 -13.54 21.51 -20.91
CA TRP A 87 -13.20 21.83 -19.52
C TRP A 87 -13.78 20.82 -18.51
N PRO A 88 -15.08 20.46 -18.55
CA PRO A 88 -15.64 19.46 -17.64
C PRO A 88 -14.93 18.11 -17.72
N ILE A 89 -14.52 17.71 -18.93
CA ILE A 89 -13.83 16.44 -19.19
C ILE A 89 -12.44 16.49 -18.54
N ILE A 90 -11.65 17.52 -18.84
CA ILE A 90 -10.30 17.70 -18.29
C ILE A 90 -10.35 17.84 -16.76
N SER A 91 -11.31 18.61 -16.22
CA SER A 91 -11.46 18.76 -14.78
C SER A 91 -11.87 17.45 -14.09
N SER A 92 -12.72 16.65 -14.74
CA SER A 92 -13.14 15.36 -14.19
C SER A 92 -11.98 14.36 -14.15
N GLU A 93 -11.14 14.32 -15.18
CA GLU A 93 -9.97 13.46 -15.23
C GLU A 93 -8.87 13.92 -14.27
N GLN A 94 -8.66 15.23 -14.11
CA GLN A 94 -7.77 15.78 -13.08
C GLN A 94 -8.24 15.42 -11.67
N GLN A 95 -9.55 15.52 -11.41
CA GLN A 95 -10.10 15.18 -10.11
C GLN A 95 -9.97 13.68 -9.84
N LYS A 96 -10.14 12.81 -10.85
CA LYS A 96 -9.86 11.37 -10.72
C LYS A 96 -8.40 11.08 -10.38
N LEU A 97 -7.44 11.76 -11.01
CA LEU A 97 -6.02 11.54 -10.74
C LEU A 97 -5.61 12.05 -9.35
N LEU A 98 -6.10 13.21 -8.93
CA LEU A 98 -5.85 13.72 -7.58
C LEU A 98 -6.40 12.77 -6.51
N LEU A 99 -7.61 12.25 -6.74
CA LEU A 99 -8.19 11.23 -5.86
C LEU A 99 -7.36 9.93 -5.86
N GLN A 100 -6.76 9.54 -6.99
CA GLN A 100 -5.87 8.37 -7.05
C GLN A 100 -4.56 8.61 -6.30
N ASP A 101 -3.95 9.79 -6.41
CA ASP A 101 -2.72 10.13 -5.68
C ASP A 101 -2.97 10.18 -4.17
N GLU A 102 -4.05 10.82 -3.72
CA GLU A 102 -4.45 10.85 -2.30
C GLU A 102 -4.76 9.44 -1.76
N GLN A 103 -5.42 8.60 -2.56
CA GLN A 103 -5.67 7.20 -2.19
C GLN A 103 -4.37 6.41 -2.06
N LYS A 104 -3.42 6.62 -2.97
CA LYS A 104 -2.13 5.94 -2.95
C LYS A 104 -1.29 6.36 -1.74
N GLU A 105 -1.27 7.64 -1.40
CA GLU A 105 -0.61 8.12 -0.17
C GLU A 105 -1.24 7.47 1.07
N GLN A 106 -2.57 7.45 1.15
CA GLN A 106 -3.27 6.81 2.27
C GLN A 106 -2.99 5.30 2.36
N GLU A 107 -2.82 4.61 1.24
CA GLU A 107 -2.42 3.20 1.18
C GLU A 107 -1.03 2.95 1.76
N GLU A 108 -0.05 3.76 1.33
CA GLU A 108 1.32 3.69 1.82
C GLU A 108 1.38 3.99 3.32
N GLU A 109 0.62 4.97 3.80
CA GLU A 109 0.46 5.27 5.23
C GLU A 109 -0.08 4.07 6.00
N ASN A 110 -1.17 3.44 5.54
CA ASN A 110 -1.74 2.27 6.23
C ASN A 110 -0.73 1.12 6.33
N ILE A 111 0.00 0.82 5.25
CA ILE A 111 1.02 -0.25 5.25
C ILE A 111 2.18 0.12 6.19
N GLN A 112 2.58 1.38 6.19
CA GLN A 112 3.64 1.88 7.08
C GLN A 112 3.21 1.80 8.54
N GLU A 113 1.97 2.14 8.87
CA GLU A 113 1.40 2.03 10.22
C GLU A 113 1.35 0.56 10.68
N ILE A 114 0.87 -0.36 9.84
CA ILE A 114 0.90 -1.81 10.14
C ILE A 114 2.34 -2.26 10.45
N THR A 115 3.29 -1.87 9.59
CA THR A 115 4.69 -2.28 9.72
C THR A 115 5.33 -1.68 10.98
N SER A 116 4.98 -0.45 11.33
CA SER A 116 5.44 0.22 12.56
C SER A 116 4.94 -0.49 13.81
N ILE A 117 3.65 -0.86 13.84
CA ILE A 117 3.05 -1.63 14.95
C ILE A 117 3.71 -3.00 15.07
N GLU A 118 3.90 -3.70 13.95
CA GLU A 118 4.60 -4.99 13.93
C GLU A 118 6.03 -4.86 14.47
N HIS A 119 6.75 -3.81 14.05
CA HIS A 119 8.09 -3.53 14.53
C HIS A 119 8.13 -3.30 16.05
N HIS A 120 7.19 -2.51 16.59
CA HIS A 120 7.11 -2.28 18.03
C HIS A 120 6.78 -3.57 18.79
N ALA A 121 5.87 -4.40 18.27
CA ALA A 121 5.57 -5.71 18.85
C ALA A 121 6.79 -6.64 18.90
N LYS A 122 7.62 -6.62 17.84
CA LYS A 122 8.91 -7.34 17.79
C LYS A 122 9.91 -6.78 18.79
N GLU A 123 9.99 -5.46 18.94
CA GLU A 123 10.88 -4.83 19.91
C GLU A 123 10.54 -5.29 21.34
N ILE A 124 9.26 -5.33 21.70
CA ILE A 124 8.80 -5.86 22.99
C ILE A 124 9.28 -7.30 23.20
N ALA A 125 9.09 -8.16 22.19
CA ALA A 125 9.52 -9.56 22.25
C ALA A 125 11.06 -9.67 22.39
N HIS A 126 11.82 -8.94 21.58
CA HIS A 126 13.28 -8.93 21.64
C HIS A 126 13.83 -8.43 22.98
N ARG A 127 13.19 -7.42 23.59
CA ARG A 127 13.57 -6.96 24.93
C ARG A 127 13.37 -8.05 25.98
N LEU A 128 12.33 -8.88 25.85
CA LEU A 128 12.14 -10.02 26.74
C LEU A 128 13.15 -11.14 26.47
N ASP A 129 13.42 -11.45 25.20
CA ASP A 129 14.37 -12.51 24.82
C ASP A 129 15.79 -12.25 25.34
N ALA A 130 16.16 -10.98 25.55
CA ALA A 130 17.44 -10.58 26.13
C ALA A 130 17.55 -10.85 27.65
N LEU A 131 16.44 -11.15 28.33
CA LEU A 131 16.36 -11.34 29.78
C LEU A 131 16.36 -12.82 30.17
N ARG A 132 16.71 -13.11 31.43
CA ARG A 132 16.57 -14.48 31.97
C ARG A 132 15.10 -14.83 32.17
N PRO A 133 14.69 -16.11 32.10
CA PRO A 133 13.29 -16.51 32.27
C PRO A 133 12.62 -15.97 33.55
N SER A 134 13.35 -15.91 34.67
CA SER A 134 12.85 -15.32 35.92
C SER A 134 12.55 -13.83 35.81
N GLU A 135 13.38 -13.09 35.08
CA GLU A 135 13.21 -11.65 34.84
C GLU A 135 12.09 -11.41 33.83
N GLN A 136 12.00 -12.23 32.78
CA GLN A 136 10.90 -12.19 31.82
C GLN A 136 9.54 -12.30 32.51
N PHE A 137 9.41 -13.20 33.49
CA PHE A 137 8.18 -13.34 34.27
C PHE A 137 7.88 -12.11 35.13
N VAL A 138 8.88 -11.47 35.72
CA VAL A 138 8.72 -10.22 36.50
C VAL A 138 8.16 -9.09 35.62
N HIS A 139 8.59 -9.02 34.35
CA HIS A 139 8.12 -8.01 33.40
C HIS A 139 6.82 -8.38 32.67
N ALA A 140 6.26 -9.57 32.88
CA ALA A 140 5.13 -10.07 32.11
C ALA A 140 3.87 -9.17 32.20
N ALA A 141 3.61 -8.56 33.36
CA ALA A 141 2.49 -7.65 33.54
C ALA A 141 2.66 -6.35 32.74
N GLN A 142 3.87 -5.79 32.75
CA GLN A 142 4.21 -4.60 31.97
C GLN A 142 4.08 -4.88 30.47
N VAL A 143 4.63 -5.99 30.00
CA VAL A 143 4.55 -6.45 28.62
C VAL A 143 3.09 -6.62 28.18
N ALA A 144 2.27 -7.24 29.02
CA ALA A 144 0.85 -7.39 28.71
C ALA A 144 0.14 -6.04 28.55
N GLN A 145 0.50 -5.05 29.38
CA GLN A 145 -0.04 -3.69 29.26
C GLN A 145 0.42 -3.00 27.97
N GLU A 146 1.68 -3.16 27.58
CA GLU A 146 2.20 -2.62 26.32
C GLU A 146 1.50 -3.24 25.11
N TYR A 147 1.31 -4.57 25.09
CA TYR A 147 0.51 -5.23 24.06
C TYR A 147 -0.96 -4.78 24.06
N HIS A 148 -1.58 -4.59 25.22
CA HIS A 148 -2.93 -4.02 25.30
C HIS A 148 -3.02 -2.63 24.66
N GLN A 149 -2.06 -1.76 24.95
CA GLN A 149 -2.02 -0.41 24.37
C GLN A 149 -1.84 -0.46 22.85
N LEU A 150 -0.94 -1.31 22.37
CA LEU A 150 -0.75 -1.51 20.93
C LEU A 150 -2.02 -2.02 20.25
N ILE A 151 -2.75 -2.98 20.81
CA ILE A 151 -4.03 -3.45 20.24
C ILE A 151 -5.04 -2.30 20.13
N ARG A 152 -5.11 -1.43 21.15
CA ARG A 152 -5.99 -0.26 21.13
C ARG A 152 -5.59 0.74 20.05
N LEU A 153 -4.29 0.99 19.87
CA LEU A 153 -3.76 1.82 18.80
C LEU A 153 -4.07 1.22 17.43
N SER A 154 -3.84 -0.08 17.22
CA SER A 154 -4.19 -0.78 15.99
C SER A 154 -5.68 -0.67 15.65
N SER A 155 -6.55 -0.74 16.67
CA SER A 155 -8.01 -0.64 16.49
C SER A 155 -8.47 0.77 16.06
N SER A 156 -7.63 1.78 16.28
CA SER A 156 -7.88 3.18 15.89
C SER A 156 -7.49 3.50 14.44
N LEU A 157 -6.82 2.58 13.74
CA LEU A 157 -6.48 2.76 12.32
C LEU A 157 -7.75 2.98 11.49
N GLN A 158 -7.65 3.86 10.50
CA GLN A 158 -8.81 4.25 9.68
C GLN A 158 -9.32 3.09 8.82
N HIS A 159 -8.40 2.29 8.27
CA HIS A 159 -8.76 1.17 7.41
C HIS A 159 -9.02 -0.10 8.26
N PRO A 160 -10.22 -0.70 8.22
CA PRO A 160 -10.56 -1.84 9.07
C PRO A 160 -9.67 -3.07 8.85
N LEU A 161 -9.39 -3.46 7.60
CA LEU A 161 -8.49 -4.59 7.36
C LEU A 161 -7.05 -4.32 7.83
N ALA A 162 -6.59 -3.07 7.78
CA ALA A 162 -5.27 -2.70 8.28
C ALA A 162 -5.22 -2.87 9.80
N ALA A 163 -6.24 -2.37 10.51
CA ALA A 163 -6.44 -2.59 11.93
C ALA A 163 -6.45 -4.09 12.30
N ALA A 164 -7.25 -4.90 11.60
CA ALA A 164 -7.34 -6.33 11.86
C ALA A 164 -5.98 -7.02 11.68
N VAL A 165 -5.28 -6.75 10.58
CA VAL A 165 -3.97 -7.35 10.31
C VAL A 165 -2.89 -6.88 11.27
N ALA A 166 -2.87 -5.60 11.66
CA ALA A 166 -1.96 -5.12 12.69
C ALA A 166 -2.14 -5.86 14.02
N ILE A 167 -3.40 -6.12 14.43
CA ILE A 167 -3.69 -6.91 15.65
C ILE A 167 -3.25 -8.36 15.47
N ILE A 168 -3.54 -9.00 14.32
CA ILE A 168 -3.12 -10.38 14.05
C ILE A 168 -1.60 -10.51 14.16
N LEU A 169 -0.84 -9.67 13.46
CA LEU A 169 0.63 -9.71 13.47
C LEU A 169 1.19 -9.48 14.88
N LEU A 170 0.62 -8.54 15.64
CA LEU A 170 0.99 -8.33 17.04
C LEU A 170 0.79 -9.58 17.89
N ILE A 171 -0.36 -10.24 17.75
CA ILE A 171 -0.66 -11.46 18.50
C ILE A 171 0.28 -12.58 18.12
N GLN A 172 0.63 -12.72 16.85
CA GLN A 172 1.64 -13.69 16.41
C GLN A 172 2.98 -13.47 17.09
N GLN A 173 3.44 -12.22 17.18
CA GLN A 173 4.69 -11.91 17.89
C GLN A 173 4.57 -12.21 19.39
N SER A 174 3.50 -11.82 20.05
CA SER A 174 3.36 -12.12 21.49
C SER A 174 3.17 -13.62 21.78
N LEU A 175 2.71 -14.42 20.82
CA LEU A 175 2.63 -15.88 20.95
C LEU A 175 3.99 -16.60 20.82
N THR A 176 5.07 -15.92 20.42
CA THR A 176 6.44 -16.49 20.42
C THR A 176 7.15 -16.35 21.77
N ALA A 177 6.62 -15.54 22.69
CA ALA A 177 7.19 -15.33 24.01
C ALA A 177 7.31 -16.62 24.84
N ALA A 178 8.14 -16.59 25.89
CA ALA A 178 8.34 -17.72 26.80
C ALA A 178 7.01 -18.22 27.42
N PRO A 179 6.89 -19.53 27.73
CA PRO A 179 5.63 -20.14 28.20
C PRO A 179 4.98 -19.41 29.39
N GLU A 180 5.76 -19.02 30.39
CA GLU A 180 5.29 -18.35 31.60
C GLU A 180 4.77 -16.94 31.31
N VAL A 181 5.46 -16.20 30.43
CA VAL A 181 5.02 -14.88 29.96
C VAL A 181 3.73 -15.02 29.17
N ARG A 182 3.64 -15.98 28.25
CA ARG A 182 2.40 -16.26 27.49
C ARG A 182 1.26 -16.63 28.41
N GLN A 183 1.49 -17.46 29.42
CA GLN A 183 0.48 -17.79 30.40
C GLN A 183 0.00 -16.52 31.11
N HIS A 184 0.90 -15.64 31.57
CA HIS A 184 0.49 -14.37 32.17
C HIS A 184 -0.33 -13.51 31.20
N VAL A 185 0.20 -13.26 30.00
CA VAL A 185 -0.40 -12.39 28.98
C VAL A 185 -1.79 -12.88 28.54
N TYR A 186 -1.95 -14.17 28.28
CA TYR A 186 -3.20 -14.72 27.75
C TYR A 186 -4.17 -15.18 28.84
N TYR A 187 -3.67 -15.79 29.91
CA TYR A 187 -4.53 -16.31 30.96
C TYR A 187 -4.86 -15.27 32.03
N GLN A 188 -3.89 -14.46 32.49
CA GLN A 188 -4.14 -13.47 33.55
C GLN A 188 -4.60 -12.13 32.96
N ALA A 189 -3.86 -11.59 32.00
CA ALA A 189 -4.17 -10.29 31.40
C ALA A 189 -5.26 -10.35 30.33
N LYS A 190 -5.67 -11.54 29.88
CA LYS A 190 -6.78 -11.75 28.93
C LYS A 190 -6.56 -11.08 27.56
N LEU A 191 -5.31 -10.97 27.12
CA LEU A 191 -4.94 -10.35 25.84
C LEU A 191 -5.68 -10.96 24.65
N GLY A 192 -5.83 -12.30 24.62
CA GLY A 192 -6.50 -13.01 23.54
C GLY A 192 -7.98 -12.62 23.37
N ARG A 193 -8.70 -12.48 24.48
CA ARG A 193 -10.10 -12.02 24.49
C ARG A 193 -10.21 -10.60 23.94
N LEU A 194 -9.33 -9.71 24.39
CA LEU A 194 -9.30 -8.33 23.90
C LEU A 194 -9.06 -8.32 22.39
N ALA A 195 -8.05 -9.03 21.92
CA ALA A 195 -7.68 -9.05 20.51
C ALA A 195 -8.84 -9.50 19.62
N VAL A 196 -9.51 -10.59 19.97
CA VAL A 196 -10.64 -11.12 19.18
C VAL A 196 -11.82 -10.17 19.17
N LEU A 197 -12.17 -9.59 20.31
CA LEU A 197 -13.26 -8.62 20.38
C LEU A 197 -12.95 -7.37 19.54
N GLU A 198 -11.71 -6.87 19.57
CA GLU A 198 -11.30 -5.74 18.74
C GLU A 198 -11.29 -6.09 17.25
N ILE A 199 -10.75 -7.24 16.84
CA ILE A 199 -10.80 -7.68 15.44
C ILE A 199 -12.27 -7.78 14.99
N GLY A 200 -13.13 -8.42 15.79
CA GLY A 200 -14.55 -8.52 15.48
C GLY A 200 -15.23 -7.15 15.33
N ASN A 201 -14.93 -6.19 16.21
CA ASN A 201 -15.44 -4.82 16.13
C ASN A 201 -14.94 -4.08 14.90
N VAL A 202 -13.65 -4.24 14.57
CA VAL A 202 -13.02 -3.65 13.39
C VAL A 202 -13.67 -4.20 12.11
N LEU A 203 -13.78 -5.51 11.96
CA LEU A 203 -14.37 -6.12 10.76
C LEU A 203 -15.84 -5.70 10.58
N LYS A 204 -16.62 -5.62 11.67
CA LYS A 204 -18.02 -5.15 11.60
C LYS A 204 -18.15 -3.72 11.05
N ARG A 205 -17.16 -2.83 11.24
CA ARG A 205 -17.19 -1.44 10.74
C ARG A 205 -17.17 -1.32 9.22
N GLN A 206 -16.71 -2.34 8.50
CA GLN A 206 -16.51 -2.24 7.05
C GLN A 206 -17.74 -2.61 6.23
N VAL A 207 -18.78 -3.17 6.86
CA VAL A 207 -19.99 -3.68 6.17
C VAL A 207 -20.74 -2.56 5.43
N ASP A 208 -20.51 -1.30 5.79
CA ASP A 208 -21.22 -0.14 5.23
C ASP A 208 -20.64 0.40 3.90
N ASP A 209 -19.44 -0.03 3.47
CA ASP A 209 -18.88 0.40 2.17
C ASP A 209 -17.97 -0.67 1.50
N PRO A 210 -18.52 -1.54 0.64
CA PRO A 210 -17.76 -2.57 -0.07
C PRO A 210 -16.75 -2.01 -1.09
N ASN A 211 -16.87 -0.73 -1.49
CA ASN A 211 -15.91 -0.09 -2.39
C ASN A 211 -14.63 0.39 -1.67
N ARG A 212 -14.59 0.34 -0.32
CA ARG A 212 -13.34 0.56 0.44
C ARG A 212 -12.37 -0.62 0.39
N ILE A 213 -12.79 -1.78 -0.11
CA ILE A 213 -11.94 -2.97 -0.27
C ILE A 213 -10.98 -2.83 -1.48
N THR A 214 -11.15 -1.78 -2.30
CA THR A 214 -10.60 -1.69 -3.65
C THR A 214 -9.24 -1.00 -3.72
N HIS A 215 -8.33 -1.27 -2.78
CA HIS A 215 -6.99 -0.68 -2.76
C HIS A 215 -5.92 -1.71 -3.16
N PRO A 216 -5.34 -1.63 -4.38
CA PRO A 216 -4.50 -2.69 -4.94
C PRO A 216 -3.28 -3.03 -4.09
N SER A 217 -2.61 -2.04 -3.50
CA SER A 217 -1.37 -2.27 -2.73
C SER A 217 -1.67 -2.94 -1.38
N LEU A 218 -2.71 -2.49 -0.67
CA LEU A 218 -3.15 -3.11 0.58
C LEU A 218 -3.67 -4.52 0.31
N VAL A 219 -4.46 -4.73 -0.75
CA VAL A 219 -4.90 -6.08 -1.18
C VAL A 219 -3.70 -6.99 -1.46
N ALA A 220 -2.68 -6.50 -2.17
CA ALA A 220 -1.47 -7.26 -2.45
C ALA A 220 -0.70 -7.60 -1.16
N PHE A 221 -0.61 -6.63 -0.22
CA PHE A 221 -0.02 -6.85 1.09
C PHE A 221 -0.78 -7.92 1.89
N LEU A 222 -2.11 -7.80 1.98
CA LEU A 222 -3.02 -8.72 2.69
C LEU A 222 -2.89 -10.16 2.16
N ARG A 223 -2.83 -10.32 0.83
CA ARG A 223 -2.60 -11.63 0.20
C ARG A 223 -1.20 -12.17 0.49
N ARG A 224 -0.17 -11.32 0.43
CA ARG A 224 1.22 -11.72 0.73
C ARG A 224 1.36 -12.26 2.14
N VAL A 225 0.66 -11.66 3.11
CA VAL A 225 0.70 -12.12 4.50
C VAL A 225 -0.29 -13.24 4.80
N ALA A 226 -1.12 -13.67 3.83
CA ALA A 226 -2.13 -14.72 3.99
C ALA A 226 -3.02 -14.45 5.22
N TRP A 227 -3.56 -13.22 5.32
CA TRP A 227 -4.08 -12.69 6.59
C TRP A 227 -5.22 -13.50 7.20
N LYS A 228 -6.06 -14.17 6.38
CA LYS A 228 -7.15 -15.02 6.86
C LYS A 228 -6.63 -16.31 7.47
N GLU A 229 -5.65 -16.94 6.82
CA GLU A 229 -4.97 -18.12 7.32
C GLU A 229 -4.26 -17.80 8.64
N GLN A 230 -3.62 -16.62 8.72
CA GLN A 230 -3.01 -16.14 9.96
C GLN A 230 -4.06 -15.89 11.06
N LEU A 231 -5.21 -15.29 10.72
CA LEU A 231 -6.31 -15.09 11.67
C LEU A 231 -6.81 -16.44 12.21
N GLN A 232 -7.00 -17.43 11.33
CA GLN A 232 -7.45 -18.76 11.72
C GLN A 232 -6.45 -19.45 12.64
N ASP A 233 -5.14 -19.42 12.32
CA ASP A 233 -4.09 -19.96 13.20
C ASP A 233 -4.07 -19.25 14.55
N VAL A 234 -4.12 -17.92 14.55
CA VAL A 234 -4.13 -17.11 15.77
C VAL A 234 -5.34 -17.46 16.63
N CYS A 235 -6.55 -17.44 16.07
CA CYS A 235 -7.78 -17.81 16.78
C CYS A 235 -7.67 -19.21 17.39
N ALA A 236 -7.26 -20.21 16.60
CA ALA A 236 -7.11 -21.59 17.06
C ALA A 236 -6.08 -21.74 18.20
N ARG A 237 -5.00 -20.94 18.18
CA ARG A 237 -4.00 -20.93 19.24
C ARG A 237 -4.51 -20.23 20.50
N LEU A 238 -5.13 -19.06 20.36
CA LEU A 238 -5.71 -18.31 21.48
C LEU A 238 -6.79 -19.12 22.21
N GLU A 239 -7.62 -19.85 21.45
CA GLU A 239 -8.67 -20.70 21.99
C GLU A 239 -8.13 -21.79 22.94
N ARG A 240 -6.89 -22.24 22.75
CA ARG A 240 -6.21 -23.23 23.63
C ARG A 240 -5.72 -22.60 24.93
N TYR A 241 -5.31 -21.34 24.90
CA TYR A 241 -4.84 -20.61 26.09
C TYR A 241 -5.98 -20.08 26.95
N ASP A 242 -7.20 -20.05 26.42
CA ASP A 242 -8.35 -19.41 27.06
C ASP A 242 -9.49 -20.39 27.36
N THR A 243 -9.17 -21.44 28.11
CA THR A 243 -10.13 -22.49 28.52
C THR A 243 -11.26 -22.01 29.41
N THR A 244 -11.10 -20.83 30.02
CA THR A 244 -12.04 -20.28 31.01
C THR A 244 -13.00 -19.24 30.44
N TRP A 245 -12.95 -18.97 29.14
CA TRP A 245 -13.86 -18.01 28.52
C TRP A 245 -15.16 -18.70 28.11
N GLU A 246 -16.29 -18.11 28.48
CA GLU A 246 -17.62 -18.63 28.12
C GLU A 246 -17.95 -18.37 26.65
N PHE A 247 -17.37 -17.32 26.05
CA PHE A 247 -17.64 -16.89 24.69
C PHE A 247 -16.58 -17.39 23.68
N ARG A 248 -16.05 -18.60 23.87
CA ARG A 248 -15.02 -19.17 22.97
C ARG A 248 -15.46 -19.29 21.51
N HIS A 249 -16.77 -19.36 21.25
CA HIS A 249 -17.31 -19.33 19.89
C HIS A 249 -16.99 -18.02 19.15
N GLU A 250 -16.61 -16.94 19.84
CA GLU A 250 -16.17 -15.69 19.21
C GLU A 250 -14.88 -15.86 18.40
N TYR A 251 -13.99 -16.80 18.77
CA TYR A 251 -12.79 -17.11 17.98
C TYR A 251 -13.17 -17.57 16.57
N ASP A 252 -14.16 -18.47 16.45
CA ASP A 252 -14.68 -18.95 15.17
C ASP A 252 -15.52 -17.90 14.45
N HIS A 253 -16.32 -17.13 15.20
CA HIS A 253 -17.17 -16.09 14.65
C HIS A 253 -16.36 -15.01 13.92
N VAL A 254 -15.22 -14.58 14.48
CA VAL A 254 -14.35 -13.59 13.84
C VAL A 254 -13.74 -14.13 12.54
N VAL A 255 -13.40 -15.42 12.48
CA VAL A 255 -12.97 -16.07 11.24
C VAL A 255 -14.11 -16.07 10.21
N GLN A 256 -15.34 -16.38 10.63
CA GLN A 256 -16.51 -16.31 9.73
C GLN A 256 -16.82 -14.89 9.24
N LEU A 257 -16.56 -13.86 10.06
CA LEU A 257 -16.66 -12.46 9.64
C LEU A 257 -15.62 -12.14 8.55
N ALA A 258 -14.40 -12.70 8.67
CA ALA A 258 -13.33 -12.51 7.69
C ALA A 258 -13.66 -13.12 6.32
N GLU A 259 -14.49 -14.17 6.24
CA GLU A 259 -14.93 -14.77 4.96
C GLU A 259 -15.78 -13.83 4.10
N ARG A 260 -16.35 -12.77 4.69
CA ARG A 260 -17.12 -11.76 3.94
C ARG A 260 -16.24 -10.91 3.02
N TYR A 261 -14.93 -10.95 3.20
CA TYR A 261 -13.99 -10.17 2.41
C TYR A 261 -13.44 -11.03 1.26
N PRO A 262 -13.52 -10.57 0.00
CA PRO A 262 -13.10 -11.37 -1.16
C PRO A 262 -11.57 -11.43 -1.38
N ILE A 263 -10.77 -10.93 -0.42
CA ILE A 263 -9.30 -10.84 -0.52
C ILE A 263 -8.64 -12.15 -0.16
#